data_AF-B7JLQ3-F1
#
_entry.id   AF-B7JLQ3-F1
#
_cell.length_a   1.000
_cell.length_b   1.000
_cell.length_c   1.000
_cell.angle_alpha   90.00
_cell.angle_beta   90.00
_cell.angle_gamma   90.00
#
_symmetry.space_group_name_H-M   'P 1'
#
loop_
_entity.id
_entity.type
_entity.pdbx_description
1 polymer ?
#
loop_
_entity_poly.entity_id
_entity_poly.type
_entity_poly.pdbx_seq_one_letter_code
_entity_poly.pdbx_strand_id
1 'polypeptide(L)'
;MESGGVKGTGETPKITEIKEKDLGKHIIKGKNGRKELAPNVRYITEDGYKYTTDELGRIVDVEAGELILQKGKRNKGMQVAAGREDRLPDDDGGHLIGTQFHGSGDIDNLIAQNRQINRSGGEWYNMEQEWANALGGKPPKKVTVKIEPVYQGTSLRPNYFEIVYEIEGKGIFEKTIRNRAGG
;
A
#
# COMPACT_ATOMS: atom_id res chain seq x y z
N MET A 1 35.33 -31.09 -11.49
CA MET A 1 35.32 -29.62 -11.42
C MET A 1 34.04 -29.24 -10.71
N GLU A 2 34.13 -28.98 -9.42
CA GLU A 2 33.03 -28.51 -8.59
C GLU A 2 32.80 -27.02 -8.89
N SER A 3 31.58 -26.65 -9.28
CA SER A 3 31.16 -25.25 -9.33
C SER A 3 30.25 -24.98 -8.13
N GLY A 4 30.80 -24.26 -7.17
CA GLY A 4 30.23 -24.00 -5.86
C GLY A 4 28.87 -23.31 -5.89
N GLY A 5 27.98 -23.83 -5.04
CA GLY A 5 26.75 -23.14 -4.64
C GLY A 5 27.07 -21.91 -3.81
N VAL A 6 26.59 -20.76 -4.25
CA VAL A 6 26.57 -19.53 -3.46
C VAL A 6 25.54 -19.72 -2.34
N LYS A 7 26.03 -19.93 -1.12
CA LYS A 7 25.23 -19.83 0.11
C LYS A 7 24.92 -18.35 0.35
N GLY A 8 23.71 -17.92 -0.01
CA GLY A 8 23.15 -16.67 0.49
C GLY A 8 22.79 -16.84 1.96
N THR A 9 23.63 -16.34 2.86
CA THR A 9 23.28 -16.11 4.26
C THR A 9 22.42 -14.84 4.34
N GLY A 10 21.13 -14.96 4.06
CA GLY A 10 20.18 -13.86 4.22
C GLY A 10 19.46 -14.01 5.55
N GLU A 11 19.97 -13.39 6.62
CA GLU A 11 19.13 -13.16 7.80
C GLU A 11 17.98 -12.24 7.35
N THR A 12 16.74 -12.72 7.47
CA THR A 12 15.56 -11.88 7.21
C THR A 12 15.67 -10.63 8.09
N PRO A 13 15.58 -9.41 7.52
CA PRO A 13 15.71 -8.20 8.31
C PRO A 13 14.67 -8.20 9.43
N LYS A 14 15.13 -7.95 10.65
CA LYS A 14 14.27 -7.91 11.83
C LYS A 14 13.32 -6.73 11.73
N ILE A 15 12.04 -6.99 11.45
CA ILE A 15 11.00 -5.96 11.41
C ILE A 15 10.72 -5.45 12.82
N THR A 16 10.74 -4.14 13.00
CA THR A 16 10.38 -3.47 14.26
C THR A 16 8.90 -3.13 14.26
N GLU A 17 8.15 -3.57 15.28
CA GLU A 17 6.72 -3.28 15.39
C GLU A 17 6.47 -1.95 16.11
N ILE A 18 5.73 -1.06 15.46
CA ILE A 18 5.22 0.21 15.98
C ILE A 18 3.74 0.01 16.30
N LYS A 19 3.43 0.00 17.59
CA LYS A 19 2.06 -0.17 18.08
C LYS A 19 1.26 1.11 17.87
N GLU A 20 -0.06 0.99 17.87
CA GLU A 20 -1.02 2.07 17.72
C GLU A 20 -0.72 3.30 18.61
N LYS A 21 -0.40 3.09 19.89
CA LYS A 21 -0.05 4.18 20.84
C LYS A 21 1.18 5.01 20.43
N ASP A 22 1.99 4.48 19.52
CA ASP A 22 3.24 5.05 19.02
C ASP A 22 3.11 5.44 17.53
N LEU A 23 1.89 5.44 16.98
CA LEU A 23 1.61 5.82 15.60
C LEU A 23 2.15 7.23 15.31
N GLY A 24 2.83 7.36 14.17
CA GLY A 24 3.58 8.55 13.78
C GLY A 24 5.09 8.38 13.90
N LYS A 25 5.59 7.46 14.76
CA LYS A 25 7.03 7.13 14.78
C LYS A 25 7.51 6.44 13.51
N HIS A 26 6.59 5.87 12.73
CA HIS A 26 6.87 5.32 11.40
C HIS A 26 7.17 6.40 10.37
N ILE A 27 6.86 7.67 10.65
CA ILE A 27 7.20 8.82 9.81
C ILE A 27 8.42 9.52 10.40
N ILE A 28 9.51 9.52 9.65
CA ILE A 28 10.78 10.14 10.02
C ILE A 28 11.08 11.35 9.14
N LYS A 29 12.03 12.18 9.58
CA LYS A 29 12.58 13.28 8.77
C LYS A 29 13.76 12.75 7.95
N GLY A 30 13.57 12.73 6.65
CA GLY A 30 14.60 12.39 5.67
C GLY A 30 15.39 13.58 5.18
N LYS A 31 15.98 13.44 3.98
CA LYS A 31 16.82 14.47 3.35
C LYS A 31 16.06 15.80 3.23
N ASN A 32 16.71 16.89 3.61
CA ASN A 32 16.14 18.25 3.60
C ASN A 32 14.85 18.38 4.46
N GLY A 33 14.67 17.52 5.47
CA GLY A 33 13.51 17.54 6.35
C GLY A 33 12.21 17.02 5.74
N ARG A 34 12.27 16.39 4.55
CA ARG A 34 11.08 15.78 3.94
C ARG A 34 10.60 14.60 4.80
N LYS A 35 9.29 14.32 4.79
CA LYS A 35 8.76 13.10 5.41
C LYS A 35 9.21 11.88 4.60
N GLU A 36 9.69 10.87 5.31
CA GLU A 36 10.02 9.53 4.82
C GLU A 36 9.46 8.49 5.81
N LEU A 37 9.29 7.24 5.37
CA LEU A 37 8.92 6.17 6.29
C LEU A 37 10.17 5.53 6.88
N ALA A 38 10.09 5.14 8.15
CA ALA A 38 11.13 4.36 8.78
C ALA A 38 11.33 3.04 8.03
N PRO A 39 12.57 2.59 7.82
CA PRO A 39 12.85 1.32 7.18
C PRO A 39 12.62 0.14 8.14
N ASN A 40 12.28 -1.02 7.60
CA ASN A 40 12.11 -2.28 8.33
C ASN A 40 11.17 -2.15 9.55
N VAL A 41 10.05 -1.45 9.39
CA VAL A 41 9.04 -1.34 10.45
C VAL A 41 7.70 -1.90 10.00
N ARG A 42 6.91 -2.35 10.98
CA ARG A 42 5.48 -2.57 10.81
C ARG A 42 4.74 -1.59 11.69
N TYR A 43 3.82 -0.80 11.13
CA TYR A 43 2.95 0.07 11.91
C TYR A 43 1.49 -0.34 11.75
N ILE A 44 0.72 -0.13 12.82
CA ILE A 44 -0.69 -0.48 12.91
C ILE A 44 -1.48 0.80 13.15
N THR A 45 -2.44 1.10 12.28
CA THR A 45 -3.35 2.26 12.43
C THR A 45 -4.35 2.03 13.56
N GLU A 46 -5.04 3.09 13.98
CA GLU A 46 -6.15 2.99 14.95
C GLU A 46 -7.28 2.06 14.46
N ASP A 47 -7.46 1.95 13.14
CA ASP A 47 -8.42 1.02 12.51
C ASP A 47 -7.92 -0.43 12.43
N GLY A 48 -6.71 -0.71 12.92
CA GLY A 48 -6.09 -2.04 12.87
C GLY A 48 -5.48 -2.41 11.52
N TYR A 49 -5.39 -1.48 10.57
CA TYR A 49 -4.68 -1.71 9.30
C TYR A 49 -3.18 -1.76 9.55
N LYS A 50 -2.53 -2.77 9.00
CA LYS A 50 -1.10 -2.99 9.18
C LYS A 50 -0.37 -2.69 7.89
N TYR A 51 0.78 -2.06 8.01
CA TYR A 51 1.66 -1.74 6.90
C TYR A 51 3.07 -2.12 7.28
N THR A 52 3.79 -2.77 6.37
CA THR A 52 5.19 -3.16 6.55
C THR A 52 6.06 -2.42 5.54
N THR A 53 7.19 -1.89 6.00
CA THR A 53 8.21 -1.26 5.15
C THR A 53 9.47 -2.11 5.02
N ASP A 54 10.15 -2.01 3.88
CA ASP A 54 11.45 -2.64 3.64
C ASP A 54 12.63 -1.76 4.11
N GLU A 55 13.87 -2.17 3.81
CA GLU A 55 15.08 -1.44 4.20
C GLU A 55 15.22 -0.05 3.58
N LEU A 56 14.46 0.27 2.53
CA LEU A 56 14.42 1.58 1.90
C LEU A 56 13.25 2.44 2.40
N GLY A 57 12.43 1.92 3.31
CA GLY A 57 11.22 2.59 3.79
C GLY A 57 10.07 2.56 2.78
N ARG A 58 10.08 1.63 1.81
CA ARG A 58 8.97 1.44 0.87
C ARG A 58 7.93 0.53 1.50
N ILE A 59 6.65 0.83 1.31
CA ILE A 59 5.57 -0.05 1.78
C ILE A 59 5.54 -1.30 0.89
N VAL A 60 5.80 -2.47 1.47
CA VAL A 60 5.86 -3.74 0.74
C VAL A 60 4.72 -4.69 1.06
N ASP A 61 3.96 -4.40 2.12
CA ASP A 61 2.84 -5.23 2.55
C ASP A 61 1.82 -4.37 3.32
N VAL A 62 0.55 -4.59 3.02
CA VAL A 62 -0.60 -3.96 3.68
C VAL A 62 -1.64 -5.03 3.99
N GLU A 63 -2.10 -5.09 5.23
CA GLU A 63 -3.16 -5.99 5.68
C GLU A 63 -4.30 -5.20 6.33
N ALA A 64 -5.53 -5.44 5.88
CA ALA A 64 -6.75 -5.01 6.55
C ALA A 64 -7.63 -6.24 6.83
N GLY A 65 -7.72 -6.62 8.11
CA GLY A 65 -8.56 -7.75 8.54
C GLY A 65 -10.05 -7.51 8.31
N GLU A 66 -10.49 -6.25 8.40
CA GLU A 66 -11.84 -5.81 8.05
C GLU A 66 -11.73 -4.35 7.58
N LEU A 67 -12.05 -4.08 6.31
CA LEU A 67 -12.11 -2.71 5.81
C LEU A 67 -13.30 -1.97 6.41
N ILE A 68 -13.09 -0.69 6.73
CA ILE A 68 -14.09 0.17 7.35
C ILE A 68 -14.58 1.20 6.33
N LEU A 69 -15.86 1.18 5.96
CA LEU A 69 -16.44 2.21 5.08
C LEU A 69 -16.69 3.53 5.83
N GLN A 70 -15.62 4.30 6.01
CA GLN A 70 -15.63 5.61 6.65
C GLN A 70 -14.72 6.57 5.89
N LYS A 71 -15.15 7.83 5.75
CA LYS A 71 -14.37 8.83 5.00
C LYS A 71 -13.20 9.37 5.83
N GLY A 72 -11.98 9.13 5.37
CA GLY A 72 -10.74 9.72 5.85
C GLY A 72 -10.40 11.10 5.25
N LYS A 73 -9.29 11.66 5.70
CA LYS A 73 -8.80 12.98 5.26
C LYS A 73 -7.77 12.84 4.15
N ARG A 74 -8.00 13.49 3.01
CA ARG A 74 -7.03 13.54 1.89
C ARG A 74 -5.97 14.62 2.13
N ASN A 75 -4.72 14.33 1.76
CA ASN A 75 -3.65 15.33 1.72
C ASN A 75 -3.10 15.46 0.28
N LYS A 76 -3.53 16.50 -0.43
CA LYS A 76 -3.13 16.73 -1.83
C LYS A 76 -1.61 16.90 -1.99
N GLY A 77 -0.97 17.56 -1.03
CA GLY A 77 0.48 17.76 -1.06
C GLY A 77 1.24 16.43 -1.02
N MET A 78 0.82 15.50 -0.18
CA MET A 78 1.46 14.18 -0.08
C MET A 78 1.17 13.30 -1.29
N GLN A 79 -0.03 13.39 -1.89
CA GLN A 79 -0.32 12.69 -3.15
C GLN A 79 0.61 13.13 -4.30
N VAL A 80 0.91 14.43 -4.43
CA VAL A 80 1.84 14.94 -5.45
C VAL A 80 3.27 14.47 -5.18
N ALA A 81 3.61 14.26 -3.91
CA ALA A 81 4.93 13.85 -3.45
C ALA A 81 5.21 12.34 -3.58
N ALA A 82 4.19 11.48 -3.72
CA ALA A 82 4.35 10.04 -3.78
C ALA A 82 5.26 9.58 -4.94
N GLY A 83 6.11 8.57 -4.70
CA GLY A 83 7.13 8.04 -5.62
C GLY A 83 8.36 8.92 -5.84
N ARG A 84 8.29 10.20 -5.47
CA ARG A 84 9.41 11.15 -5.45
C ARG A 84 10.18 11.17 -6.78
N GLU A 85 11.49 10.95 -6.75
CA GLU A 85 12.39 10.90 -7.90
C GLU A 85 12.02 9.85 -8.95
N ASP A 86 11.37 8.76 -8.55
CA ASP A 86 10.98 7.67 -9.45
C ASP A 86 9.53 7.78 -9.95
N ARG A 87 8.81 8.83 -9.53
CA ARG A 87 7.44 9.11 -10.00
C ARG A 87 7.47 9.43 -11.49
N LEU A 88 6.60 8.80 -12.26
CA LEU A 88 6.43 9.11 -13.68
C LEU A 88 5.45 10.27 -13.91
N PRO A 89 5.56 11.00 -15.04
CA PRO A 89 4.67 12.12 -15.36
C PRO A 89 3.19 11.74 -15.43
N ASP A 90 2.88 10.48 -15.71
CA ASP A 90 1.54 9.93 -15.80
C ASP A 90 1.02 9.31 -14.49
N ASP A 91 1.79 9.37 -13.40
CA ASP A 91 1.36 8.90 -12.09
C ASP A 91 0.52 9.93 -11.31
N ASP A 92 -0.42 9.42 -10.52
CA ASP A 92 -1.03 10.05 -9.37
C ASP A 92 -0.36 9.58 -8.06
N GLY A 93 -0.69 10.22 -6.94
CA GLY A 93 -0.44 9.62 -5.62
C GLY A 93 -1.62 8.74 -5.25
N GLY A 94 -1.52 7.46 -5.59
CA GLY A 94 -2.54 6.45 -5.32
C GLY A 94 -2.51 6.03 -3.86
N HIS A 95 -3.69 5.79 -3.29
CA HIS A 95 -3.79 5.22 -1.94
C HIS A 95 -3.74 3.70 -2.04
N LEU A 96 -3.01 3.05 -1.13
CA LEU A 96 -3.08 1.58 -0.99
C LEU A 96 -4.42 1.16 -0.38
N ILE A 97 -4.86 1.84 0.68
CA ILE A 97 -6.22 1.79 1.18
C ILE A 97 -6.89 3.14 0.91
N GLY A 98 -7.88 3.19 0.02
CA GLY A 98 -8.56 4.43 -0.34
C GLY A 98 -9.11 5.21 0.84
N THR A 99 -9.15 6.54 0.76
CA THR A 99 -9.71 7.38 1.84
C THR A 99 -11.19 7.13 2.12
N GLN A 100 -11.91 6.45 1.23
CA GLN A 100 -13.28 6.01 1.51
C GLN A 100 -13.34 4.85 2.51
N PHE A 101 -12.20 4.21 2.77
CA PHE A 101 -12.02 3.13 3.74
C PHE A 101 -11.24 3.56 4.99
N HIS A 102 -11.30 4.84 5.33
CA HIS A 102 -10.55 5.51 6.41
C HIS A 102 -9.02 5.50 6.24
N GLY A 103 -8.51 5.06 5.09
CA GLY A 103 -7.07 5.07 4.80
C GLY A 103 -6.43 6.45 4.94
N SER A 104 -5.19 6.46 5.47
CA SER A 104 -4.41 7.68 5.70
C SER A 104 -4.20 8.44 4.39
N GLY A 105 -4.28 9.77 4.45
CA GLY A 105 -3.93 10.64 3.33
C GLY A 105 -2.44 11.00 3.27
N ASP A 106 -1.61 10.56 4.22
CA ASP A 106 -0.18 10.88 4.29
C ASP A 106 0.68 9.81 3.60
N ILE A 107 2.01 9.98 3.62
CA ILE A 107 2.97 9.12 2.90
C ILE A 107 2.97 7.65 3.35
N ASP A 108 2.36 7.35 4.48
CA ASP A 108 2.22 6.02 5.08
C ASP A 108 1.09 5.19 4.45
N ASN A 109 0.47 5.69 3.38
CA ASN A 109 -0.53 4.93 2.63
C ASN A 109 -0.53 5.34 1.14
N LEU A 110 0.49 6.09 0.70
CA LEU A 110 0.54 6.66 -0.64
C LEU A 110 1.73 6.12 -1.44
N ILE A 111 1.46 5.76 -2.68
CA ILE A 111 2.46 5.29 -3.65
C ILE A 111 2.29 6.02 -4.99
N ALA A 112 3.35 6.07 -5.80
CA ALA A 112 3.21 6.53 -7.19
C ALA A 112 2.47 5.47 -8.01
N GLN A 113 1.29 5.82 -8.51
CA GLN A 113 0.40 4.91 -9.20
C GLN A 113 0.00 5.49 -10.55
N ASN A 114 0.04 4.70 -11.61
CA ASN A 114 -0.36 5.15 -12.92
C ASN A 114 -1.82 5.65 -12.90
N ARG A 115 -2.06 6.85 -13.43
CA ARG A 115 -3.39 7.47 -13.36
C ARG A 115 -4.49 6.64 -14.03
N GLN A 116 -4.17 5.83 -15.04
CA GLN A 116 -5.19 5.05 -15.76
C GLN A 116 -5.72 3.90 -14.91
N ILE A 117 -4.89 3.29 -14.05
CA ILE A 117 -5.36 2.25 -13.13
C ILE A 117 -6.02 2.86 -11.90
N ASN A 118 -5.52 4.00 -11.41
CA ASN A 118 -5.95 4.67 -10.17
C ASN A 118 -7.28 5.43 -10.30
N ARG A 119 -7.53 6.08 -11.43
CA ARG A 119 -8.72 6.93 -11.62
C ARG A 119 -9.95 6.12 -12.02
N SER A 120 -11.10 6.81 -12.05
CA SER A 120 -12.39 6.25 -12.46
C SER A 120 -12.29 5.47 -13.77
N GLY A 121 -12.83 4.25 -13.77
CA GLY A 121 -12.76 3.30 -14.88
C GLY A 121 -11.50 2.41 -14.88
N GLY A 122 -10.48 2.78 -14.13
CA GLY A 122 -9.25 2.00 -13.94
C GLY A 122 -9.45 0.76 -13.07
N GLU A 123 -8.56 -0.21 -13.20
CA GLU A 123 -8.70 -1.49 -12.50
C GLU A 123 -8.67 -1.33 -10.97
N TRP A 124 -7.80 -0.47 -10.44
CA TRP A 124 -7.72 -0.20 -9.00
C TRP A 124 -9.03 0.43 -8.50
N TYR A 125 -9.51 1.45 -9.20
CA TYR A 125 -10.77 2.12 -8.87
C TYR A 125 -11.95 1.15 -8.88
N ASN A 126 -12.05 0.28 -9.90
CA ASN A 126 -13.15 -0.67 -10.02
C ASN A 126 -13.11 -1.71 -8.89
N MET A 127 -11.92 -2.17 -8.50
CA MET A 127 -11.71 -3.04 -7.35
C MET A 127 -12.16 -2.37 -6.04
N GLU A 128 -11.73 -1.13 -5.77
CA GLU A 128 -12.19 -0.37 -4.60
C GLU A 128 -13.72 -0.15 -4.62
N GLN A 129 -14.31 0.07 -5.78
CA GLN A 129 -15.76 0.24 -5.90
C GLN A 129 -16.51 -1.06 -5.56
N GLU A 130 -15.96 -2.23 -5.90
CA GLU A 130 -16.52 -3.51 -5.49
C GLU A 130 -16.52 -3.66 -3.96
N TRP A 131 -15.40 -3.32 -3.31
CA TRP A 131 -15.29 -3.36 -1.85
C TRP A 131 -16.27 -2.40 -1.18
N ALA A 132 -16.37 -1.17 -1.68
CA ALA A 132 -17.32 -0.18 -1.15
C ALA A 132 -18.78 -0.63 -1.29
N ASN A 133 -19.13 -1.26 -2.42
CA ASN A 133 -20.48 -1.80 -2.62
C ASN A 133 -20.80 -2.94 -1.66
N ALA A 134 -19.82 -3.81 -1.37
CA ALA A 134 -19.99 -4.89 -0.40
C ALA A 134 -20.20 -4.35 1.03
N LEU A 135 -19.36 -3.41 1.45
CA LEU A 135 -19.43 -2.78 2.77
C LEU A 135 -20.71 -1.92 2.94
N GLY A 136 -21.15 -1.25 1.88
CA GLY A 136 -22.37 -0.41 1.88
C GLY A 136 -23.68 -1.18 1.70
N GLY A 137 -23.62 -2.51 1.56
CA GLY A 137 -24.77 -3.38 1.34
C GLY A 137 -25.76 -3.43 2.52
N LYS A 138 -26.87 -4.13 2.33
CA LYS A 138 -27.87 -4.39 3.38
C LYS A 138 -28.19 -5.91 3.42
N PRO A 139 -27.65 -6.67 4.39
CA PRO A 139 -26.70 -6.23 5.42
C PRO A 139 -25.32 -5.87 4.83
N PRO A 140 -24.52 -5.04 5.53
CA PRO A 140 -23.10 -4.85 5.21
C PRO A 140 -22.36 -6.18 5.19
N LYS A 141 -21.45 -6.34 4.23
CA LYS A 141 -20.55 -7.50 4.14
C LYS A 141 -19.16 -7.16 4.63
N LYS A 142 -18.47 -8.13 5.20
CA LYS A 142 -17.05 -7.98 5.53
C LYS A 142 -16.17 -8.04 4.28
N VAL A 143 -15.09 -7.26 4.31
CA VAL A 143 -14.05 -7.28 3.27
C VAL A 143 -12.68 -7.33 3.94
N THR A 144 -11.91 -8.38 3.64
CA THR A 144 -10.51 -8.55 4.09
C THR A 144 -9.60 -8.26 2.91
N VAL A 145 -8.50 -7.54 3.12
CA VAL A 145 -7.58 -7.15 2.03
C VAL A 145 -6.13 -7.37 2.43
N LYS A 146 -5.35 -7.92 1.50
CA LYS A 146 -3.89 -7.92 1.52
C LYS A 146 -3.37 -7.34 0.20
N ILE A 147 -2.44 -6.39 0.28
CA ILE A 147 -1.82 -5.74 -0.89
C ILE A 147 -0.31 -5.78 -0.72
N GLU A 148 0.39 -6.25 -1.74
CA GLU A 148 1.85 -6.30 -1.83
C GLU A 148 2.32 -5.49 -3.06
N PRO A 149 2.78 -4.24 -2.86
CA PRO A 149 3.46 -3.51 -3.92
C PRO A 149 4.82 -4.15 -4.24
N VAL A 150 5.05 -4.49 -5.50
CA VAL A 150 6.28 -5.14 -5.95
C VAL A 150 7.18 -4.16 -6.68
N TYR A 151 8.39 -3.96 -6.16
CA TYR A 151 9.36 -3.00 -6.66
C TYR A 151 10.46 -3.67 -7.49
N GLN A 152 11.11 -2.87 -8.35
CA GLN A 152 12.31 -3.29 -9.08
C GLN A 152 13.53 -2.54 -8.58
N GLY A 153 14.55 -3.27 -8.13
CA GLY A 153 15.78 -2.68 -7.59
C GLY A 153 15.48 -1.73 -6.43
N THR A 154 16.05 -0.53 -6.50
CA THR A 154 15.91 0.51 -5.47
C THR A 154 14.81 1.54 -5.78
N SER A 155 13.98 1.31 -6.80
CA SER A 155 12.91 2.24 -7.18
C SER A 155 11.92 2.47 -6.03
N LEU A 156 11.50 3.71 -5.80
CA LEU A 156 10.41 4.13 -4.92
C LEU A 156 9.02 3.99 -5.57
N ARG A 157 8.99 3.72 -6.88
CA ARG A 157 7.77 3.43 -7.64
C ARG A 157 7.62 1.91 -7.80
N PRO A 158 6.50 1.30 -7.39
CA PRO A 158 6.25 -0.11 -7.61
C PRO A 158 6.04 -0.39 -9.11
N ASN A 159 6.45 -1.56 -9.56
CA ASN A 159 6.25 -2.03 -10.95
C ASN A 159 4.84 -2.62 -11.12
N TYR A 160 4.33 -3.31 -10.11
CA TYR A 160 2.99 -3.87 -10.07
C TYR A 160 2.55 -4.13 -8.63
N PHE A 161 1.32 -4.58 -8.46
CA PHE A 161 0.72 -4.91 -7.17
C PHE A 161 0.16 -6.32 -7.24
N GLU A 162 0.42 -7.12 -6.20
CA GLU A 162 -0.31 -8.36 -5.95
C GLU A 162 -1.35 -8.07 -4.86
N ILE A 163 -2.62 -8.37 -5.13
CA ILE A 163 -3.72 -8.12 -4.22
C ILE A 163 -4.50 -9.41 -4.00
N VAL A 164 -4.75 -9.73 -2.74
CA VAL A 164 -5.70 -10.76 -2.35
C VAL A 164 -6.78 -10.10 -1.50
N TYR A 165 -8.05 -10.32 -1.83
CA TYR A 165 -9.14 -9.85 -1.01
C TYR A 165 -10.25 -10.88 -0.89
N GLU A 166 -10.95 -10.87 0.23
CA GLU A 166 -12.11 -11.71 0.47
C GLU A 166 -13.32 -10.82 0.68
N ILE A 167 -14.44 -11.16 0.04
CA ILE A 167 -15.74 -10.54 0.33
C ILE A 167 -16.66 -11.61 0.88
N GLU A 168 -17.25 -11.33 2.04
CA GLU A 168 -18.17 -12.23 2.72
C GLU A 168 -19.30 -12.71 1.80
N GLY A 169 -19.41 -14.03 1.67
CA GLY A 169 -20.40 -14.70 0.83
C GLY A 169 -20.18 -14.54 -0.69
N LYS A 170 -19.04 -13.99 -1.14
CA LYS A 170 -18.60 -14.02 -2.54
C LYS A 170 -17.35 -14.88 -2.74
N GLY A 171 -16.45 -14.91 -1.75
CA GLY A 171 -15.21 -15.70 -1.79
C GLY A 171 -13.95 -14.84 -1.86
N ILE A 172 -12.83 -15.51 -2.16
CA ILE A 172 -11.49 -14.94 -2.26
C ILE A 172 -11.18 -14.61 -3.72
N PHE A 173 -10.56 -13.45 -3.93
CA PHE A 173 -10.15 -12.92 -5.22
C PHE A 173 -8.67 -12.59 -5.19
N GLU A 174 -7.97 -12.94 -6.27
CA GLU A 174 -6.56 -12.61 -6.48
C GLU A 174 -6.43 -11.71 -7.72
N LYS A 175 -5.62 -10.66 -7.62
CA LYS A 175 -5.38 -9.70 -8.71
C LYS A 175 -3.91 -9.33 -8.78
N THR A 176 -3.38 -9.32 -9.99
CA THR A 176 -2.10 -8.68 -10.30
C THR A 176 -2.38 -7.46 -11.19
N ILE A 177 -2.04 -6.26 -10.73
CA ILE A 177 -2.26 -5.01 -11.49
C ILE A 177 -0.90 -4.41 -11.85
N ARG A 178 -0.55 -4.27 -13.13
CA ARG A 178 0.71 -3.60 -13.51
C ARG A 178 0.56 -2.10 -13.32
N ASN A 179 1.60 -1.47 -12.78
CA ASN A 179 1.63 -0.04 -12.54
C ASN A 179 1.99 0.73 -13.83
N ARG A 180 1.13 0.65 -14.85
CA ARG A 180 1.30 1.28 -16.18
C ARG A 180 -0.05 1.50 -16.84
N ALA A 181 -0.06 2.23 -17.95
CA ALA A 181 -1.26 2.39 -18.77
C ALA A 181 -1.84 1.03 -19.20
N GLY A 182 -3.15 0.86 -19.05
CA GLY A 182 -3.88 -0.37 -19.39
C GLY A 182 -3.84 -1.50 -18.34
N GLY A 183 -2.99 -1.39 -17.32
CA GLY A 183 -2.82 -2.43 -16.29
C GLY A 183 -1.84 -3.55 -16.64
#